data_AF-A0A925LJV3-F1
#
_entry.id   AF-A0A925LJV3-F1
#
_cell.length_a   1.000
_cell.length_b   1.000
_cell.length_c   1.000
_cell.angle_alpha   90.00
_cell.angle_beta   90.00
_cell.angle_gamma   90.00
#
_symmetry.space_group_name_H-M   'P 1'
#
loop_
_entity.id
_entity.type
_entity.pdbx_description
1 polymer ?
#
loop_
_entity_poly.entity_id
_entity_poly.type
_entity_poly.pdbx_seq_one_letter_code
_entity_poly.pdbx_strand_id
1 'polypeptide(L)'
;MNERAWINLMNKIREGNVIPIIGPQLLVEADGHTSLQARIAARLLQDCGMDPGEVPLPPFRELNAAVSQLKGSVDDSELYDCVNNAIHNVTSASDFAMPEPIRQLSQIADFRLFVTLTPDDLLARSLRQRCAANEIIHSLKLASEATPDLPEDWIK
;
A
#
# COMPACT_ATOMS: atom_id res chain seq x y z
N MET A 1 -5.89 -23.28 10.83
CA MET A 1 -7.29 -22.85 11.03
C MET A 1 -8.19 -24.04 10.77
N ASN A 2 -9.30 -24.21 11.49
CA ASN A 2 -10.23 -25.32 11.24
C ASN A 2 -11.38 -24.88 10.31
N GLU A 3 -12.06 -25.86 9.71
CA GLU A 3 -13.12 -25.64 8.71
C GLU A 3 -14.24 -24.73 9.24
N ARG A 4 -14.65 -24.92 10.49
CA ARG A 4 -15.71 -24.12 11.11
C ARG A 4 -15.33 -22.64 11.22
N ALA A 5 -14.07 -22.35 11.59
CA ALA A 5 -13.58 -20.98 11.65
C ALA A 5 -13.54 -20.33 10.26
N TRP A 6 -13.18 -21.09 9.23
CA TRP A 6 -13.20 -20.61 7.85
C TRP A 6 -14.60 -20.26 7.37
N ILE A 7 -15.57 -21.17 7.57
CA ILE A 7 -16.97 -20.92 7.22
C ILE A 7 -17.50 -19.66 7.93
N ASN A 8 -17.20 -19.51 9.22
CA ASN A 8 -17.61 -18.33 9.99
C ASN A 8 -17.00 -17.03 9.44
N LEU A 9 -15.72 -17.05 9.03
CA LEU A 9 -15.09 -15.89 8.41
C LEU A 9 -15.78 -15.55 7.08
N MET A 10 -16.03 -16.54 6.23
CA MET A 10 -16.71 -16.33 4.95
C MET A 10 -18.12 -15.74 5.14
N ASN A 11 -18.86 -16.18 6.15
CA ASN A 11 -20.17 -15.60 6.47
C ASN A 11 -20.05 -14.14 6.93
N LYS A 12 -19.10 -13.83 7.81
CA LYS A 12 -18.85 -12.44 8.24
C LYS A 12 -18.43 -11.53 7.10
N ILE A 13 -17.64 -12.04 6.15
CA ILE A 13 -17.27 -11.30 4.94
C ILE A 13 -18.53 -10.95 4.14
N ARG A 14 -19.40 -11.94 3.86
CA ARG A 14 -20.67 -11.73 3.14
C ARG A 14 -21.63 -10.78 3.85
N GLU A 15 -21.62 -10.78 5.18
CA GLU A 15 -22.41 -9.87 6.02
C GLU A 15 -21.82 -8.44 6.08
N GLY A 16 -20.65 -8.19 5.48
CA GLY A 16 -19.98 -6.89 5.54
C GLY A 16 -19.33 -6.57 6.89
N ASN A 17 -19.13 -7.59 7.74
CA ASN A 17 -18.61 -7.47 9.11
C ASN A 17 -17.08 -7.56 9.20
N VAL A 18 -16.38 -7.52 8.07
CA VAL A 18 -14.92 -7.65 8.00
C VAL A 18 -14.34 -6.50 7.19
N ILE A 19 -13.36 -5.81 7.78
CA ILE A 19 -12.57 -4.77 7.12
C ILE A 19 -11.14 -5.29 6.94
N PRO A 20 -10.69 -5.57 5.71
CA PRO A 20 -9.31 -5.95 5.45
C PRO A 20 -8.36 -4.75 5.70
N ILE A 21 -7.32 -5.01 6.50
CA ILE A 21 -6.21 -4.08 6.73
C ILE A 21 -5.00 -4.60 5.95
N ILE A 22 -4.55 -3.82 4.98
CA ILE A 22 -3.55 -4.22 3.98
C ILE A 22 -2.22 -3.57 4.34
N GLY A 23 -1.23 -4.42 4.59
CA GLY A 23 0.14 -4.01 4.90
C GLY A 23 1.11 -4.27 3.75
N PRO A 24 2.37 -3.80 3.90
CA PRO A 24 3.41 -3.93 2.88
C PRO A 24 3.75 -5.39 2.53
N GLN A 25 3.41 -6.35 3.39
CA GLN A 25 3.64 -7.79 3.15
C GLN A 25 2.87 -8.34 1.93
N LEU A 26 1.85 -7.62 1.47
CA LEU A 26 1.06 -8.00 0.29
C LEU A 26 1.58 -7.35 -1.00
N LEU A 27 2.55 -6.43 -0.89
CA LEU A 27 3.22 -5.80 -2.02
C LEU A 27 4.40 -6.67 -2.44
N VAL A 28 4.09 -7.79 -3.09
CA VAL A 28 5.06 -8.75 -3.61
C VAL A 28 5.13 -8.69 -5.14
N GLU A 29 6.30 -9.03 -5.67
CA GLU A 29 6.53 -9.24 -7.09
C GLU A 29 5.83 -10.51 -7.61
N ALA A 30 5.98 -10.77 -8.91
CA ALA A 30 5.38 -11.92 -9.58
C ALA A 30 5.80 -13.29 -8.99
N ASP A 31 6.94 -13.36 -8.30
CA ASP A 31 7.40 -14.57 -7.60
C ASP A 31 6.66 -14.84 -6.27
N GLY A 32 5.85 -13.89 -5.80
CA GLY A 32 5.08 -13.98 -4.57
C GLY A 32 5.89 -13.87 -3.27
N HIS A 33 7.20 -13.62 -3.36
CA HIS A 33 8.12 -13.65 -2.21
C HIS A 33 9.01 -12.40 -2.13
N THR A 34 9.40 -11.85 -3.28
CA THR A 34 10.21 -10.64 -3.36
C THR A 34 9.34 -9.43 -3.06
N SER A 35 9.80 -8.58 -2.15
CA SER A 35 9.11 -7.33 -1.77
C SER A 35 9.20 -6.30 -2.89
N LEU A 36 8.05 -5.82 -3.36
CA LEU A 36 7.98 -4.65 -4.25
C LEU A 36 8.58 -3.41 -3.57
N GLN A 37 8.47 -3.31 -2.24
CA GLN A 37 9.10 -2.22 -1.48
C GLN A 37 10.62 -2.23 -1.58
N ALA A 38 11.26 -3.39 -1.78
CA ALA A 38 12.71 -3.46 -1.97
C ALA A 38 13.14 -2.72 -3.25
N ARG A 39 12.40 -2.88 -4.35
CA ARG A 39 12.66 -2.15 -5.60
C ARG A 39 12.41 -0.65 -5.44
N ILE A 40 11.33 -0.27 -4.77
CA ILE A 40 11.01 1.14 -4.50
C ILE A 40 12.10 1.77 -3.62
N ALA A 41 12.53 1.09 -2.56
CA ALA A 41 13.59 1.55 -1.67
C ALA A 41 14.94 1.71 -2.40
N ALA A 42 15.32 0.72 -3.21
CA ALA A 42 16.53 0.80 -4.02
C ALA A 42 16.47 1.97 -5.01
N ARG A 43 15.31 2.18 -5.65
CA ARG A 43 15.11 3.31 -6.55
C ARG A 43 15.21 4.65 -5.83
N LEU A 44 14.56 4.77 -4.68
CA LEU A 44 14.61 5.97 -3.83
C LEU A 44 16.05 6.32 -3.43
N LEU A 45 16.82 5.35 -2.94
CA LEU A 45 18.22 5.56 -2.54
C LEU A 45 19.07 6.01 -3.73
N GLN A 46 18.92 5.37 -4.89
CA GLN A 46 19.62 5.74 -6.13
C GLN A 46 19.26 7.16 -6.59
N ASP A 47 17.98 7.52 -6.58
CA ASP A 47 17.50 8.86 -6.97
C ASP A 47 18.07 9.94 -6.02
N CYS A 48 18.36 9.59 -4.76
CA CYS A 48 19.01 10.46 -3.78
C CYS A 48 20.55 10.32 -3.74
N GLY A 49 21.17 9.62 -4.69
CA GLY A 49 22.62 9.51 -4.82
C GLY A 49 23.30 8.57 -3.81
N MET A 50 22.55 7.66 -3.19
CA MET A 50 23.05 6.64 -2.26
C MET A 50 23.06 5.25 -2.90
N ASP A 51 24.07 4.44 -2.60
CA ASP A 51 24.11 3.04 -3.05
C ASP A 51 23.16 2.18 -2.18
N PRO A 52 22.15 1.51 -2.76
CA PRO A 52 21.29 0.59 -2.03
C PRO A 52 22.04 -0.54 -1.32
N GLY A 53 23.23 -0.92 -1.81
CA GLY A 53 24.06 -1.97 -1.20
C GLY A 53 24.65 -1.59 0.16
N GLU A 54 24.70 -0.29 0.49
CA GLU A 54 25.25 0.21 1.75
C GLU A 54 24.19 0.34 2.85
N VAL A 55 22.91 0.23 2.50
CA VAL A 55 21.80 0.39 3.45
C VAL A 55 21.20 -0.98 3.78
N PRO A 56 21.10 -1.37 5.06
CA PRO A 56 20.40 -2.59 5.44
C PRO A 56 18.89 -2.42 5.18
N LEU A 57 18.37 -3.17 4.22
CA LEU A 57 16.95 -3.16 3.83
C LEU A 57 16.24 -4.44 4.33
N PRO A 58 15.66 -4.44 5.54
CA PRO A 58 14.94 -5.59 6.06
C PRO A 58 13.68 -5.90 5.25
N PRO A 59 13.36 -7.19 5.01
CA PRO A 59 12.18 -7.60 4.25
C PRO A 59 10.88 -6.95 4.74
N PHE A 60 10.10 -6.41 3.79
CA PHE A 60 8.82 -5.69 4.00
C PHE A 60 8.90 -4.44 4.90
N ARG A 61 10.11 -3.92 5.11
CA ARG A 61 10.39 -2.66 5.80
C ARG A 61 11.44 -1.84 5.04
N GLU A 62 11.72 -2.20 3.79
CA GLU A 62 12.79 -1.62 2.99
C GLU A 62 12.58 -0.14 2.76
N LEU A 63 11.35 0.26 2.38
CA LEU A 63 11.04 1.68 2.16
C LEU A 63 11.19 2.51 3.43
N ASN A 64 10.75 1.97 4.58
CA ASN A 64 10.92 2.63 5.86
C ASN A 64 12.40 2.79 6.23
N ALA A 65 13.23 1.77 6.00
CA ALA A 65 14.66 1.82 6.25
C ALA A 65 15.35 2.85 5.35
N ALA A 66 15.04 2.87 4.05
CA ALA A 66 15.59 3.85 3.11
C ALA A 66 15.21 5.29 3.49
N VAL A 67 13.94 5.55 3.79
CA VAL A 67 13.47 6.87 4.25
C VAL A 67 14.16 7.27 5.56
N SER A 68 14.31 6.33 6.50
CA SER A 68 15.00 6.60 7.78
C SER A 68 16.47 6.96 7.58
N GLN A 69 17.14 6.35 6.59
CA GLN A 69 18.53 6.65 6.26
C GLN A 69 18.69 8.03 5.59
N LEU A 70 17.73 8.43 4.74
CA LEU A 70 17.75 9.73 4.06
C LEU A 70 17.35 10.89 4.98
N LYS A 71 16.62 10.59 6.05
CA LYS A 71 16.14 11.60 7.00
C LYS A 71 17.32 12.37 7.62
N GLY A 72 17.27 13.70 7.51
CA GLY A 72 18.31 14.61 7.98
C GLY A 72 19.39 14.93 6.94
N SER A 73 19.44 14.18 5.82
CA SER A 73 20.25 14.52 4.64
C SER A 73 19.42 15.19 3.54
N VAL A 74 18.12 14.88 3.49
CA VAL A 74 17.13 15.48 2.58
C VAL A 74 16.10 16.24 3.41
N ASP A 75 15.59 17.36 2.90
CA ASP A 75 14.50 18.09 3.54
C ASP A 75 13.23 17.23 3.63
N ASP A 76 12.47 17.39 4.71
CA ASP A 76 11.26 16.59 4.95
C ASP A 76 10.24 16.72 3.81
N SER A 77 10.07 17.90 3.20
CA SER A 77 9.12 18.09 2.09
C SER A 77 9.61 17.41 0.82
N GLU A 78 10.89 17.60 0.49
CA GLU A 78 11.53 16.98 -0.67
C GLU A 78 11.52 15.45 -0.56
N LEU A 79 11.67 14.90 0.66
CA LEU A 79 11.63 13.46 0.89
C LEU A 79 10.27 12.83 0.55
N TYR A 80 9.15 13.53 0.78
CA TYR A 80 7.84 13.05 0.32
C TYR A 80 7.77 12.97 -1.20
N ASP A 81 8.29 13.98 -1.90
CA ASP A 81 8.32 13.99 -3.37
C ASP A 81 9.23 12.89 -3.92
N CYS A 82 10.41 12.68 -3.32
CA CYS A 82 11.31 11.58 -3.67
C CYS A 82 10.63 10.21 -3.52
N VAL A 83 9.94 9.97 -2.40
CA VAL A 83 9.21 8.72 -2.16
C VAL A 83 8.09 8.54 -3.18
N ASN A 84 7.27 9.57 -3.40
CA ASN A 84 6.18 9.52 -4.37
C ASN A 84 6.70 9.22 -5.79
N ASN A 85 7.78 9.90 -6.21
CA ASN A 85 8.42 9.68 -7.50
C ASN A 85 8.99 8.27 -7.63
N ALA A 86 9.65 7.74 -6.60
CA ALA A 86 10.17 6.38 -6.61
C ALA A 86 9.04 5.34 -6.75
N ILE A 87 7.93 5.50 -6.02
CA ILE A 87 6.74 4.65 -6.15
C ILE A 87 6.18 4.72 -7.57
N HIS A 88 5.98 5.93 -8.11
CA HIS A 88 5.44 6.12 -9.45
C HIS A 88 6.34 5.51 -10.53
N ASN A 89 7.66 5.71 -10.43
CA ASN A 89 8.64 5.19 -11.38
C ASN A 89 8.64 3.66 -11.45
N VAL A 90 8.54 3.00 -10.30
CA VAL A 90 8.48 1.53 -10.24
C VAL A 90 7.13 1.00 -10.72
N THR A 91 6.03 1.62 -10.28
CA THR A 91 4.66 1.10 -10.50
C THR A 91 4.01 1.52 -11.83
N SER A 92 4.69 2.38 -12.59
CA SER A 92 4.31 2.79 -13.95
C SER A 92 5.25 2.24 -15.03
N ALA A 93 6.26 1.47 -14.63
CA ALA A 93 7.17 0.82 -15.57
C ALA A 93 6.41 -0.16 -16.48
N SER A 94 6.85 -0.34 -17.71
CA SER A 94 6.17 -1.19 -18.70
C SER A 94 6.12 -2.67 -18.31
N ASP A 95 7.08 -3.11 -17.50
CA ASP A 95 7.19 -4.46 -16.95
C ASP A 95 6.50 -4.62 -15.59
N PHE A 96 5.86 -3.56 -15.06
CA PHE A 96 5.16 -3.62 -13.80
C PHE A 96 3.92 -4.52 -13.89
N ALA A 97 3.87 -5.51 -12.99
CA ALA A 97 2.69 -6.34 -12.78
C ALA A 97 2.06 -6.01 -11.42
N MET A 98 0.73 -5.87 -11.40
CA MET A 98 -0.02 -5.71 -10.14
C MET A 98 0.24 -6.92 -9.22
N PRO A 99 0.61 -6.71 -7.94
CA PRO A 99 0.79 -7.80 -6.99
C PRO A 99 -0.46 -8.70 -6.91
N GLU A 100 -0.25 -10.01 -6.99
CA GLU A 100 -1.33 -10.99 -6.99
C GLU A 100 -2.27 -10.86 -5.79
N PRO A 101 -1.77 -10.70 -4.54
CA PRO A 101 -2.65 -10.57 -3.39
C PRO A 101 -3.56 -9.34 -3.48
N ILE A 102 -3.05 -8.22 -4.02
CA ILE A 102 -3.83 -6.99 -4.22
C ILE A 102 -4.94 -7.22 -5.25
N ARG A 103 -4.61 -7.89 -6.36
CA ARG A 103 -5.60 -8.26 -7.38
C ARG A 103 -6.71 -9.14 -6.79
N GLN A 104 -6.34 -10.19 -6.07
CA GLN A 104 -7.30 -11.13 -5.47
C GLN A 104 -8.20 -10.45 -4.44
N LEU A 105 -7.62 -9.62 -3.56
CA LEU A 105 -8.41 -8.86 -2.58
C LEU A 105 -9.41 -7.93 -3.25
N SER A 106 -9.02 -7.24 -4.32
CA SER A 106 -9.91 -6.33 -5.05
C SER A 106 -11.08 -7.04 -5.76
N GLN A 107 -10.95 -8.35 -6.02
CA GLN A 107 -12.00 -9.17 -6.63
C GLN A 107 -13.07 -9.63 -5.64
N ILE A 108 -12.79 -9.58 -4.33
CA ILE A 108 -13.78 -9.93 -3.30
C ILE A 108 -14.79 -8.78 -3.19
N ALA A 109 -15.98 -9.00 -3.73
CA ALA A 109 -17.02 -7.97 -3.83
C ALA A 109 -17.72 -7.64 -2.50
N ASP A 110 -17.67 -8.56 -1.53
CA ASP A 110 -18.39 -8.43 -0.26
C ASP A 110 -17.72 -7.42 0.70
N PHE A 111 -16.46 -7.05 0.46
CA PHE A 111 -15.79 -6.00 1.24
C PHE A 111 -16.30 -4.61 0.83
N ARG A 112 -16.85 -3.88 1.80
CA ARG A 112 -17.36 -2.51 1.63
C ARG A 112 -16.31 -1.43 1.89
N LEU A 113 -15.27 -1.75 2.66
CA LEU A 113 -14.19 -0.84 3.04
C LEU A 113 -12.88 -1.60 3.08
N PHE A 114 -11.82 -0.94 2.61
CA PHE A 114 -10.45 -1.41 2.73
C PHE A 114 -9.63 -0.35 3.45
N VAL A 115 -8.71 -0.78 4.29
CA VAL A 115 -7.71 0.11 4.90
C VAL A 115 -6.34 -0.31 4.40
N THR A 116 -5.62 0.59 3.75
CA THR A 116 -4.21 0.36 3.39
C THR A 116 -3.29 1.11 4.36
N LEU A 117 -2.19 0.46 4.72
CA LEU A 117 -1.11 1.04 5.53
C LEU A 117 0.11 1.40 4.66
N THR A 118 -0.03 1.29 3.33
CA THR A 118 1.04 1.58 2.37
C THR A 118 0.77 2.91 1.67
N PRO A 119 1.82 3.67 1.30
CA PRO A 119 1.67 5.00 0.70
C PRO A 119 1.36 4.97 -0.82
N ASP A 120 1.27 3.79 -1.42
CA ASP A 120 0.94 3.62 -2.85
C ASP A 120 -0.57 3.56 -3.11
N ASP A 121 -0.96 3.64 -4.38
CA ASP A 121 -2.34 3.61 -4.86
C ASP A 121 -2.75 2.26 -5.48
N LEU A 122 -1.96 1.19 -5.31
CA LEU A 122 -2.14 -0.06 -6.06
C LEU A 122 -3.47 -0.74 -5.76
N LEU A 123 -3.90 -0.73 -4.49
CA LEU A 123 -5.20 -1.29 -4.11
C LEU A 123 -6.35 -0.50 -4.74
N ALA A 124 -6.29 0.83 -4.72
CA ALA A 124 -7.30 1.68 -5.33
C ALA A 124 -7.34 1.51 -6.85
N ARG A 125 -6.18 1.45 -7.52
CA ARG A 125 -6.07 1.12 -8.95
C ARG A 125 -6.70 -0.23 -9.27
N SER A 126 -6.46 -1.25 -8.45
CA SER A 126 -7.05 -2.58 -8.65
C SER A 126 -8.57 -2.58 -8.43
N LEU A 127 -9.08 -1.89 -7.40
CA LEU A 127 -10.51 -1.75 -7.14
C LEU A 127 -11.24 -1.01 -8.27
N ARG A 128 -10.63 0.04 -8.81
CA ARG A 128 -11.17 0.84 -9.93
C ARG A 128 -11.39 0.05 -11.22
N GLN A 129 -10.73 -1.09 -11.38
CA GLN A 129 -10.99 -1.99 -12.51
C GLN A 129 -12.35 -2.68 -12.41
N ARG A 130 -12.96 -2.73 -11.21
CA ARG A 130 -14.21 -3.44 -10.94
C ARG A 130 -15.35 -2.51 -10.51
N CYS A 131 -15.08 -1.48 -9.73
CA CYS A 131 -16.10 -0.58 -9.21
C CYS A 131 -15.57 0.86 -9.04
N ALA A 132 -16.49 1.82 -8.85
CA ALA A 132 -16.10 3.12 -8.35
C ALA A 132 -15.49 2.94 -6.94
N ALA A 133 -14.31 3.51 -6.71
CA ALA A 133 -13.62 3.47 -5.44
C ALA A 133 -13.35 4.92 -4.99
N ASN A 134 -13.92 5.27 -3.83
CA ASN A 134 -13.64 6.53 -3.15
C ASN A 134 -12.43 6.32 -2.24
N GLU A 135 -11.46 7.23 -2.30
CA GLU A 135 -10.27 7.20 -1.46
C GLU A 135 -10.32 8.32 -0.43
N ILE A 136 -10.04 7.99 0.82
CA ILE A 136 -9.81 8.96 1.90
C ILE A 136 -8.36 8.79 2.31
N ILE A 137 -7.55 9.84 2.11
CA ILE A 137 -6.12 9.81 2.39
C ILE A 137 -5.86 10.51 3.72
N HIS A 138 -5.34 9.76 4.68
CA HIS A 138 -4.91 10.31 5.97
C HIS A 138 -3.41 10.61 5.94
N SER A 139 -3.05 11.87 6.17
CA SER A 139 -1.66 12.31 6.35
C SER A 139 -1.58 13.26 7.53
N LEU A 140 -0.52 13.13 8.34
CA LEU A 140 -0.28 14.00 9.50
C LEU A 140 -0.17 15.49 9.12
N LYS A 141 0.19 15.80 7.87
CA LYS A 141 0.29 17.18 7.35
C LYS A 141 -0.99 17.67 6.65
N LEU A 142 -1.92 16.78 6.31
CA LEU A 142 -3.26 17.17 5.88
C LEU A 142 -4.06 17.48 7.13
N ALA A 143 -4.46 18.73 7.32
CA ALA A 143 -5.21 19.15 8.51
C ALA A 143 -6.42 18.22 8.71
N SER A 144 -6.37 17.43 9.79
CA SER A 144 -7.35 16.39 10.14
C SER A 144 -8.77 16.92 10.35
N GLU A 145 -8.96 18.24 10.40
CA GLU A 145 -10.22 18.86 10.82
C GLU A 145 -11.26 18.98 9.69
N ALA A 146 -10.91 18.70 8.43
CA ALA A 146 -11.80 18.95 7.28
C ALA A 146 -12.35 17.70 6.57
N THR A 147 -11.80 16.51 6.79
CA THR A 147 -12.22 15.29 6.06
C THR A 147 -12.72 14.24 7.06
N PRO A 148 -14.01 13.85 7.00
CA PRO A 148 -14.51 12.78 7.86
C PRO A 148 -13.83 11.44 7.53
N ASP A 149 -13.61 10.61 8.54
CA ASP A 149 -12.94 9.29 8.40
C ASP A 149 -13.70 8.33 7.47
N LEU A 150 -15.02 8.54 7.33
CA LEU A 150 -15.90 7.75 6.49
C LEU A 150 -16.84 8.67 5.71
N PRO A 151 -17.29 8.25 4.51
CA PRO A 151 -18.32 8.95 3.76
C PRO A 151 -19.61 9.13 4.59
N GLU A 152 -20.31 10.25 4.41
CA GLU A 152 -21.55 10.55 5.16
C GLU A 152 -22.65 9.49 4.97
N ASP A 153 -22.65 8.78 3.84
CA ASP A 153 -23.59 7.73 3.50
C ASP A 153 -23.21 6.34 4.03
N TRP A 154 -22.09 6.19 4.75
CA TRP A 154 -21.61 4.90 5.25
C TRP A 154 -22.56 4.19 6.24
N ILE A 155 -23.25 4.95 7.09
CA ILE A 155 -24.11 4.41 8.17
C ILE A 155 -25.50 3.99 7.65
N LYS A 156 -25.84 4.26 6.38
CA LYS A 156 -27.15 3.95 5.79
C LYS A 156 -27.26 2.53 5.24
#